data_AF-A0A842KM64-F1
#
_entry.id   AF-A0A842KM64-F1
#
_cell.length_a   1.000
_cell.length_b   1.000
_cell.length_c   1.000
_cell.angle_alpha   90.00
_cell.angle_beta   90.00
_cell.angle_gamma   90.00
#
_symmetry.space_group_name_H-M   'P 1'
#
loop_
_entity.id
_entity.type
_entity.pdbx_description
1 polymer ?
#
loop_
_entity_poly.entity_id
_entity_poly.type
_entity_poly.pdbx_seq_one_letter_code
_entity_poly.pdbx_strand_id
1 'polypeptide(L)'
;MSQKDEESITKISRMLEIGGTMLAQHCSECGAPLFRYKGNVICPVCDTGNKYCIKPAEKHLDKQEDYSSELSAGINSKIQVPSSVNVISSSDNKFSEVDERNFINSEVLVQNKAVSGESLQCLEEILTTKIIMLARSMQQEQDLSRINEFLKLIEKSLDIIDKLKK
;
A
#
# COMPACT_ATOMS: atom_id res chain seq x y z
N MET A 1 -14.27 25.80 21.81
CA MET A 1 -13.64 24.66 21.14
C MET A 1 -12.24 24.51 21.69
N SER A 2 -11.71 23.29 21.69
CA SER A 2 -10.32 23.00 22.04
C SER A 2 -9.46 23.07 20.78
N GLN A 3 -8.20 23.47 20.90
CA GLN A 3 -7.28 23.52 19.74
C GLN A 3 -7.18 22.16 19.01
N LYS A 4 -7.20 21.06 19.77
CA LYS A 4 -7.25 19.69 19.26
C LYS A 4 -8.49 19.40 18.39
N ASP A 5 -9.63 20.03 18.67
CA ASP A 5 -10.87 19.84 17.92
C ASP A 5 -10.72 20.50 16.54
N GLU A 6 -10.22 21.74 16.52
CA GLU A 6 -9.96 22.54 15.31
C GLU A 6 -8.92 21.88 14.38
N GLU A 7 -7.84 21.32 14.95
CA GLU A 7 -6.89 20.48 14.21
C GLU A 7 -7.56 19.25 13.60
N SER A 8 -8.39 18.53 14.36
CA SER A 8 -9.06 17.31 13.89
C SER A 8 -10.02 17.60 12.73
N ILE A 9 -10.80 18.67 12.83
CA ILE A 9 -11.70 19.14 11.77
C ILE A 9 -10.89 19.50 10.53
N THR A 10 -9.78 20.23 10.68
CA THR A 10 -8.90 20.62 9.56
C THR A 10 -8.34 19.40 8.83
N LYS A 11 -7.86 18.37 9.55
CA LYS A 11 -7.38 17.13 8.94
C LYS A 11 -8.49 16.33 8.24
N ILE A 12 -9.71 16.34 8.78
CA ILE A 12 -10.88 15.66 8.20
C ILE A 12 -11.36 16.37 6.91
N SER A 13 -11.53 17.70 6.92
CA SER A 13 -11.93 18.48 5.74
C SER A 13 -10.94 18.28 4.58
N ARG A 14 -9.64 18.36 4.86
CA ARG A 14 -8.59 18.12 3.87
C ARG A 14 -8.64 16.70 3.27
N MET A 15 -9.10 15.71 4.02
CA MET A 15 -9.27 14.34 3.52
C MET A 15 -10.45 14.23 2.54
N LEU A 16 -11.53 14.99 2.78
CA LEU A 16 -12.66 15.09 1.85
C LEU A 16 -12.29 15.86 0.58
N GLU A 17 -11.57 16.98 0.71
CA GLU A 17 -11.10 17.82 -0.40
C GLU A 17 -10.27 17.05 -1.44
N ILE A 18 -9.41 16.11 -1.01
CA ILE A 18 -8.61 15.28 -1.92
C ILE A 18 -9.38 14.08 -2.50
N GLY A 19 -10.67 13.92 -2.19
CA GLY A 19 -11.50 12.81 -2.65
C GLY A 19 -11.43 11.54 -1.79
N GLY A 20 -11.10 11.66 -0.50
CA GLY A 20 -11.17 10.54 0.45
C GLY A 20 -12.60 10.21 0.86
N THR A 21 -13.00 8.95 0.76
CA THR A 21 -14.35 8.49 1.16
C THR A 21 -14.38 8.13 2.64
N MET A 22 -15.22 8.79 3.44
CA MET A 22 -15.45 8.44 4.84
C MET A 22 -16.12 7.05 4.96
N LEU A 23 -15.73 6.26 5.95
CA LEU A 23 -16.27 4.93 6.25
C LEU A 23 -17.05 4.95 7.57
N ALA A 24 -18.00 4.03 7.74
CA ALA A 24 -18.74 3.84 9.00
C ALA A 24 -17.86 3.32 10.17
N GLN A 25 -16.64 2.87 9.88
CA GLN A 25 -15.67 2.42 10.88
C GLN A 25 -14.91 3.62 11.46
N HIS A 26 -14.70 3.60 12.77
CA HIS A 26 -13.98 4.65 13.51
C HIS A 26 -12.68 4.10 14.10
N CYS A 27 -11.69 4.98 14.30
CA CYS A 27 -10.39 4.62 14.87
C CYS A 27 -10.49 4.35 16.38
N SER A 28 -9.93 3.23 16.86
CA SER A 28 -9.89 2.86 18.28
C SER A 28 -9.17 3.90 19.16
N GLU A 29 -8.10 4.51 18.65
CA GLU A 29 -7.20 5.37 19.45
C GLU A 29 -7.72 6.80 19.64
N CYS A 30 -8.57 7.29 18.73
CA CYS A 30 -9.00 8.69 18.72
C CYS A 30 -10.49 8.92 18.45
N GLY A 31 -11.26 7.88 18.14
CA GLY A 31 -12.68 7.96 17.79
C GLY A 31 -12.99 8.60 16.43
N ALA A 32 -12.02 9.15 15.70
CA ALA A 32 -12.27 9.76 14.39
C ALA A 32 -12.69 8.72 13.32
N PRO A 33 -13.58 9.06 12.39
CA PRO A 33 -13.97 8.16 11.31
C PRO A 33 -12.78 7.83 10.40
N LEU A 34 -12.72 6.58 9.94
CA LEU A 34 -11.72 6.11 8.99
C LEU A 34 -12.08 6.54 7.58
N PHE A 35 -11.06 6.73 6.75
CA PHE A 35 -11.21 7.14 5.35
C PHE A 35 -10.57 6.15 4.40
N ARG A 36 -11.19 5.93 3.25
CA ARG A 36 -10.62 5.21 2.11
C ARG A 36 -10.07 6.20 1.10
N TYR A 37 -8.78 6.09 0.77
CA TYR A 37 -8.14 6.88 -0.29
C TYR A 37 -7.17 6.02 -1.09
N LYS A 38 -7.26 6.08 -2.43
CA LYS A 38 -6.48 5.25 -3.38
C LYS A 38 -6.42 3.77 -2.92
N GLY A 39 -7.58 3.20 -2.60
CA GLY A 39 -7.78 1.82 -2.10
C GLY A 39 -7.46 1.59 -0.61
N ASN A 40 -6.51 2.33 -0.04
CA ASN A 40 -6.02 2.16 1.34
C ASN A 40 -7.02 2.73 2.36
N VAL A 41 -7.04 2.19 3.59
CA VAL A 41 -7.81 2.75 4.71
C VAL A 41 -6.87 3.40 5.73
N ILE A 42 -7.19 4.62 6.14
CA ILE A 42 -6.36 5.50 6.97
C ILE A 42 -7.22 6.27 7.99
N CYS A 43 -6.62 6.61 9.14
CA CYS A 43 -7.19 7.57 10.07
C CYS A 43 -6.59 8.96 9.78
N PRO A 44 -7.40 10.01 9.57
CA PRO A 44 -6.87 11.35 9.28
C PRO A 44 -6.27 12.06 10.50
N VAL A 45 -6.52 11.59 11.73
CA VAL A 45 -6.11 12.29 12.97
C VAL A 45 -4.78 11.77 13.54
N CYS A 46 -4.58 10.45 13.56
CA CYS A 46 -3.53 9.81 14.36
C CYS A 46 -2.09 9.91 13.81
N ASP A 47 -1.90 10.17 12.51
CA ASP A 47 -0.62 10.18 11.75
C ASP A 47 0.32 8.96 11.90
N THR A 48 -0.01 8.03 12.78
CA THR A 48 0.73 6.80 13.07
C THR A 48 0.54 5.83 11.89
N GLY A 49 1.64 5.35 11.32
CA GLY A 49 1.69 4.64 10.02
C GLY A 49 1.00 3.27 9.93
N ASN A 50 0.08 2.94 10.84
CA ASN A 50 -0.72 1.72 10.85
C ASN A 50 -1.78 1.77 9.73
N LYS A 51 -1.37 1.39 8.51
CA LYS A 51 -2.28 1.20 7.37
C LYS A 51 -3.32 0.14 7.74
N TYR A 52 -4.59 0.53 7.86
CA TYR A 52 -5.66 -0.38 8.26
C TYR A 52 -5.99 -1.34 7.12
N CYS A 53 -5.26 -2.46 7.06
CA CYS A 53 -5.53 -3.52 6.10
C CYS A 53 -6.77 -4.29 6.56
N ILE A 54 -7.92 -3.98 5.96
CA ILE A 54 -9.21 -4.60 6.28
C ILE A 54 -9.12 -6.10 6.02
N LYS A 55 -9.09 -6.91 7.07
CA LYS A 55 -9.41 -8.35 6.97
C LYS A 55 -10.87 -8.48 6.51
N PRO A 56 -11.20 -9.31 5.51
CA PRO A 56 -12.59 -9.54 5.12
C PRO A 56 -13.37 -10.20 6.28
N ALA A 57 -14.18 -9.41 6.97
CA ALA A 57 -15.16 -9.90 7.94
C ALA A 57 -16.49 -10.09 7.21
N GLU A 58 -16.81 -11.33 6.84
CA GLU A 58 -18.10 -11.63 6.23
C GLU A 58 -19.23 -11.56 7.25
N LYS A 59 -20.30 -10.82 6.89
CA LYS A 59 -21.69 -10.97 7.37
C LYS A 59 -21.91 -11.13 8.89
N HIS A 60 -22.31 -10.02 9.54
CA HIS A 60 -23.68 -9.97 10.06
C HIS A 60 -24.19 -8.54 10.19
N LEU A 61 -25.27 -8.22 9.47
CA LEU A 61 -26.14 -7.06 9.68
C LEU A 61 -27.52 -7.48 9.18
N ASP A 62 -28.49 -7.55 10.08
CA ASP A 62 -29.87 -7.95 9.79
C ASP A 62 -30.81 -7.03 10.57
N LYS A 63 -31.65 -6.28 9.83
CA LYS A 63 -32.77 -5.44 10.30
C LYS A 63 -32.40 -4.20 11.14
N GLN A 64 -33.22 -3.15 11.19
CA GLN A 64 -34.24 -2.56 10.29
C GLN A 64 -34.55 -1.16 10.88
N GLU A 65 -34.88 -0.16 10.05
CA GLU A 65 -35.99 0.80 10.26
C GLU A 65 -36.37 1.39 8.89
N ASP A 66 -37.60 1.91 8.76
CA ASP A 66 -38.29 2.10 7.49
C ASP A 66 -38.13 3.49 6.84
N TYR A 67 -38.16 3.52 5.50
CA TYR A 67 -39.01 4.48 4.78
C TYR A 67 -39.44 3.93 3.40
N SER A 68 -40.73 3.99 3.08
CA SER A 68 -41.32 3.33 1.91
C SER A 68 -41.66 4.27 0.75
N SER A 69 -41.31 3.89 -0.48
CA SER A 69 -41.94 4.18 -1.80
C SER A 69 -41.03 3.54 -2.87
N GLU A 70 -41.40 2.50 -3.62
CA GLU A 70 -42.42 2.44 -4.71
C GLU A 70 -42.16 3.45 -5.84
N LEU A 71 -42.13 3.13 -7.15
CA LEU A 71 -42.38 1.89 -7.95
C LEU A 71 -41.57 2.03 -9.30
N SER A 72 -41.49 1.13 -10.31
CA SER A 72 -42.13 -0.15 -10.67
C SER A 72 -41.35 -0.93 -11.78
N ALA A 73 -41.66 -2.23 -11.93
CA ALA A 73 -41.59 -3.06 -13.17
C ALA A 73 -40.23 -3.33 -13.90
N GLY A 74 -40.14 -4.45 -14.66
CA GLY A 74 -38.93 -4.80 -15.45
C GLY A 74 -38.99 -6.10 -16.29
N ILE A 75 -39.23 -7.26 -15.67
CA ILE A 75 -39.58 -8.58 -16.29
C ILE A 75 -38.52 -9.31 -17.17
N ASN A 76 -38.05 -10.49 -16.69
CA ASN A 76 -37.47 -11.65 -17.43
C ASN A 76 -36.15 -11.46 -18.23
N SER A 77 -35.23 -12.44 -18.32
CA SER A 77 -35.50 -13.84 -18.70
C SER A 77 -34.50 -14.89 -18.13
N LYS A 78 -34.91 -16.17 -18.16
CA LYS A 78 -34.09 -17.36 -17.85
C LYS A 78 -33.07 -17.68 -18.95
N ILE A 79 -32.01 -18.41 -18.60
CA ILE A 79 -31.55 -19.66 -19.27
C ILE A 79 -30.69 -20.47 -18.27
N GLN A 80 -30.42 -21.75 -18.56
CA GLN A 80 -30.15 -22.80 -17.55
C GLN A 80 -28.91 -23.66 -17.89
N VAL A 81 -28.25 -24.21 -16.87
CA VAL A 81 -27.08 -25.12 -16.96
C VAL A 81 -27.43 -26.48 -17.60
N PRO A 82 -26.47 -27.19 -18.23
CA PRO A 82 -25.62 -28.19 -17.53
C PRO A 82 -24.16 -28.28 -18.10
N SER A 83 -23.28 -29.25 -17.80
CA SER A 83 -22.87 -29.93 -16.54
C SER A 83 -21.87 -31.08 -16.86
N SER A 84 -20.89 -31.33 -15.98
CA SER A 84 -20.19 -32.62 -15.72
C SER A 84 -19.05 -33.17 -16.62
N VAL A 85 -18.24 -34.03 -15.95
CA VAL A 85 -17.22 -35.05 -16.35
C VAL A 85 -15.86 -34.67 -16.98
N ASN A 86 -14.74 -35.43 -16.82
CA ASN A 86 -14.16 -36.22 -15.68
C ASN A 86 -12.72 -36.72 -16.04
N VAL A 87 -11.97 -37.29 -15.07
CA VAL A 87 -10.80 -38.23 -15.18
C VAL A 87 -9.38 -37.72 -15.54
N ILE A 88 -8.56 -37.55 -14.49
CA ILE A 88 -7.20 -38.12 -14.21
C ILE A 88 -6.35 -38.70 -15.38
N SER A 89 -5.07 -38.28 -15.50
CA SER A 89 -3.87 -39.16 -15.57
C SER A 89 -2.53 -38.38 -15.63
N SER A 90 -1.42 -39.03 -15.28
CA SER A 90 -0.07 -38.46 -15.09
C SER A 90 0.87 -38.62 -16.31
N SER A 91 1.90 -37.77 -16.44
CA SER A 91 3.32 -38.23 -16.37
C SER A 91 4.36 -37.10 -16.47
N ASP A 92 5.39 -37.23 -15.63
CA ASP A 92 6.82 -36.93 -15.82
C ASP A 92 7.31 -35.77 -16.71
N ASN A 93 8.03 -34.82 -16.09
CA ASN A 93 9.46 -34.64 -16.43
C ASN A 93 10.29 -34.06 -15.26
N LYS A 94 11.60 -34.37 -15.26
CA LYS A 94 12.66 -33.65 -14.52
C LYS A 94 12.97 -32.32 -15.28
N PHE A 95 13.69 -31.31 -14.80
CA PHE A 95 14.62 -31.14 -13.66
C PHE A 95 14.65 -29.60 -13.34
N SER A 96 15.31 -29.02 -12.32
CA SER A 96 16.29 -29.49 -11.34
C SER A 96 16.21 -28.64 -10.04
N GLU A 97 17.03 -28.94 -9.04
CA GLU A 97 17.09 -28.31 -7.70
C GLU A 97 18.49 -27.72 -7.45
N VAL A 98 18.62 -26.39 -7.25
CA VAL A 98 19.71 -25.64 -6.57
C VAL A 98 19.40 -24.13 -6.60
N ASP A 99 19.76 -23.30 -5.62
CA ASP A 99 20.13 -23.57 -4.22
C ASP A 99 19.66 -22.38 -3.36
N GLU A 100 19.00 -22.66 -2.23
CA GLU A 100 18.60 -21.64 -1.26
C GLU A 100 19.55 -21.68 -0.05
N ARG A 101 20.65 -20.93 -0.14
CA ARG A 101 21.42 -20.38 0.99
C ARG A 101 22.53 -19.44 0.52
N ASN A 102 22.52 -18.23 1.06
CA ASN A 102 23.73 -17.57 1.56
C ASN A 102 23.32 -16.44 2.51
N PHE A 103 23.04 -16.84 3.74
CA PHE A 103 22.87 -15.95 4.89
C PHE A 103 24.15 -16.05 5.72
N ILE A 104 24.45 -15.00 6.50
CA ILE A 104 25.70 -14.83 7.29
C ILE A 104 26.95 -14.54 6.45
N ASN A 105 27.38 -13.29 6.50
CA ASN A 105 28.72 -12.96 7.02
C ASN A 105 28.67 -11.53 7.59
N SER A 106 28.31 -11.43 8.87
CA SER A 106 28.38 -10.18 9.63
C SER A 106 29.72 -10.16 10.36
N GLU A 107 30.76 -9.69 9.67
CA GLU A 107 32.05 -9.45 10.31
C GLU A 107 32.00 -8.17 11.15
N VAL A 108 31.92 -8.34 12.46
CA VAL A 108 32.01 -7.24 13.42
C VAL A 108 33.48 -6.81 13.54
N LEU A 109 33.83 -5.70 12.90
CA LEU A 109 35.08 -4.99 13.17
C LEU A 109 34.81 -3.66 13.88
N VAL A 110 35.06 -3.61 15.19
CA VAL A 110 34.92 -2.39 16.00
C VAL A 110 36.14 -1.49 15.78
N GLN A 111 35.97 -0.36 15.09
CA GLN A 111 36.94 0.75 15.08
C GLN A 111 36.25 2.11 15.29
N ASN A 112 36.08 2.46 16.57
CA ASN A 112 35.46 3.73 17.00
C ASN A 112 36.29 4.97 16.62
N LYS A 113 36.25 5.40 15.35
CA LYS A 113 36.78 6.71 14.93
C LYS A 113 36.13 7.37 13.69
N ALA A 114 35.01 6.82 13.18
CA ALA A 114 34.40 7.25 11.91
C ALA A 114 32.86 7.48 11.96
N VAL A 115 32.32 7.85 13.12
CA VAL A 115 30.86 7.90 13.42
C VAL A 115 30.02 8.70 12.40
N SER A 116 30.59 9.73 11.75
CA SER A 116 29.90 10.52 10.71
C SER A 116 30.05 9.97 9.29
N GLY A 117 31.04 9.11 9.00
CA GLY A 117 31.29 8.56 7.66
C GLY A 117 30.40 7.36 7.34
N GLU A 118 30.34 6.39 8.27
CA GLU A 118 29.59 5.13 8.10
C GLU A 118 28.10 5.38 7.83
N SER A 119 27.50 6.39 8.49
CA SER A 119 26.09 6.74 8.29
C SER A 119 25.81 7.39 6.92
N LEU A 120 26.80 8.01 6.27
CA LEU A 120 26.64 8.57 4.92
C LEU A 120 26.87 7.50 3.86
N GLN A 121 27.83 6.60 4.09
CA GLN A 121 28.09 5.43 3.24
C GLN A 121 26.85 4.51 3.17
N CYS A 122 26.26 4.20 4.34
CA CYS A 122 25.02 3.43 4.42
C CYS A 122 23.84 4.14 3.71
N LEU A 123 23.76 5.47 3.78
CA LEU A 123 22.75 6.24 3.06
C LEU A 123 22.93 6.18 1.53
N GLU A 124 24.17 6.24 1.02
CA GLU A 124 24.45 6.07 -0.41
C GLU A 124 24.00 4.68 -0.91
N GLU A 125 24.32 3.63 -0.17
CA GLU A 125 23.96 2.24 -0.52
C GLU A 125 22.44 2.04 -0.56
N ILE A 126 21.72 2.63 0.41
CA ILE A 126 20.25 2.63 0.44
C ILE A 126 19.69 3.42 -0.76
N LEU A 127 20.19 4.62 -1.05
CA LEU A 127 19.73 5.43 -2.18
C LEU A 127 19.99 4.72 -3.53
N THR A 128 21.17 4.15 -3.72
CA THR A 128 21.53 3.37 -4.91
C THR A 128 20.60 2.16 -5.08
N THR A 129 20.32 1.44 -3.99
CA THR A 129 19.35 0.34 -3.97
C THR A 129 17.95 0.82 -4.36
N LYS A 130 17.50 1.98 -3.87
CA LYS A 130 16.19 2.56 -4.22
C LYS A 130 16.11 3.03 -5.67
N ILE A 131 17.19 3.58 -6.25
CA ILE A 131 17.25 3.91 -7.69
C ILE A 131 17.05 2.64 -8.53
N ILE A 132 17.71 1.52 -8.17
CA ILE A 132 17.54 0.23 -8.85
C ILE A 132 16.12 -0.32 -8.70
N MET A 133 15.49 -0.17 -7.53
CA MET A 133 14.07 -0.54 -7.35
C MET A 133 13.14 0.30 -8.23
N LEU A 134 13.30 1.63 -8.26
CA LEU A 134 12.51 2.54 -9.09
C LEU A 134 12.66 2.22 -10.57
N ALA A 135 13.88 1.98 -11.05
CA ALA A 135 14.14 1.60 -12.43
C ALA A 135 13.43 0.29 -12.83
N ARG A 136 13.42 -0.72 -11.95
CA ARG A 136 12.69 -1.99 -12.18
C ARG A 136 11.18 -1.80 -12.19
N SER A 137 10.62 -0.97 -11.30
CA SER A 137 9.19 -0.63 -11.33
C SER A 137 8.82 0.16 -12.59
N MET A 138 9.68 1.08 -13.03
CA MET A 138 9.48 1.89 -14.24
C MET A 138 9.48 1.05 -15.53
N GLN A 139 10.20 -0.08 -15.58
CA GLN A 139 10.17 -1.01 -16.73
C GLN A 139 8.81 -1.71 -16.93
N GLN A 140 7.99 -1.82 -15.89
CA GLN A 140 6.68 -2.48 -15.95
C GLN A 140 5.52 -1.48 -16.05
N GLU A 141 5.76 -0.21 -15.73
CA GLU A 141 4.77 0.86 -15.81
C GLU A 141 4.51 1.28 -17.27
N GLN A 142 3.25 1.63 -17.56
CA GLN A 142 2.82 2.08 -18.89
C GLN A 142 2.25 3.51 -18.86
N ASP A 143 1.91 4.03 -17.67
CA ASP A 143 1.48 5.42 -17.51
C ASP A 143 2.66 6.40 -17.59
N LEU A 144 2.61 7.30 -18.57
CA LEU A 144 3.65 8.30 -18.82
C LEU A 144 3.84 9.29 -17.66
N SER A 145 2.79 9.56 -16.88
CA SER A 145 2.87 10.47 -15.73
C SER A 145 3.65 9.84 -14.59
N ARG A 146 3.39 8.56 -14.27
CA ARG A 146 4.14 7.78 -13.29
C ARG A 146 5.58 7.54 -13.69
N ILE A 147 5.85 7.27 -14.97
CA ILE A 147 7.21 7.19 -15.50
C ILE A 147 7.95 8.53 -15.25
N ASN A 148 7.27 9.66 -15.49
CA ASN A 148 7.83 10.99 -15.19
C ASN A 148 8.04 11.24 -13.68
N GLU A 149 7.15 10.73 -12.81
CA GLU A 149 7.35 10.75 -11.34
C GLU A 149 8.56 9.92 -10.92
N PHE A 150 8.74 8.70 -11.47
CA PHE A 150 9.91 7.86 -11.19
C PHE A 150 11.22 8.52 -11.63
N LEU A 151 11.25 9.13 -12.82
CA LEU A 151 12.42 9.88 -13.30
C LEU A 151 12.79 11.04 -12.37
N LYS A 152 11.79 11.83 -11.91
CA LYS A 152 11.99 12.91 -10.92
C LYS A 152 12.47 12.43 -9.54
N LEU A 153 12.15 11.19 -9.16
CA LEU A 153 12.63 10.58 -7.91
C LEU A 153 14.06 10.04 -8.06
N ILE A 154 14.41 9.48 -9.22
CA ILE A 154 15.77 9.04 -9.55
C ILE A 154 16.70 10.25 -9.64
N GLU A 155 16.31 11.30 -10.37
CA GLU A 155 16.99 12.59 -10.46
C GLU A 155 17.37 13.12 -9.07
N LYS A 156 16.40 13.32 -8.18
CA LYS A 156 16.62 13.78 -6.81
C LYS A 156 17.49 12.86 -5.96
N SER A 157 17.48 11.55 -6.23
CA SER A 157 18.30 10.58 -5.50
C SER A 157 19.77 10.65 -5.93
N LEU A 158 20.04 10.80 -7.24
CA LEU A 158 21.38 11.08 -7.78
C LEU A 158 21.90 12.43 -7.28
N ASP A 159 21.04 13.44 -7.28
CA ASP A 159 21.31 14.79 -6.81
C ASP A 159 21.69 14.85 -5.31
N ILE A 160 21.32 13.83 -4.52
CA ILE A 160 21.76 13.65 -3.13
C ILE A 160 23.10 12.91 -3.09
N ILE A 161 23.27 11.81 -3.83
CA ILE A 161 24.52 11.04 -3.91
C ILE A 161 25.69 11.95 -4.35
N ASP A 162 25.49 12.80 -5.35
CA ASP A 162 26.47 13.78 -5.84
C ASP A 162 26.80 14.91 -4.85
N LYS A 163 26.04 15.03 -3.76
CA LYS A 163 26.32 15.94 -2.62
C LYS A 163 26.96 15.20 -1.44
N LEU A 164 26.84 13.86 -1.36
CA LEU A 164 27.55 13.03 -0.38
C LEU A 164 28.99 12.70 -0.79
N LYS A 165 29.31 12.83 -2.09
CA LYS A 165 30.65 12.55 -2.68
C LYS A 165 31.59 13.76 -2.80
N LYS A 166 31.31 14.85 -2.07
CA LYS A 166 32.05 16.13 -2.13
C LYS A 166 32.50 16.58 -0.75
#